data_AF-A0A6A6ZHC5-F1
#
_entry.id   AF-A0A6A6ZHC5-F1
#
_cell.length_a   1.000
_cell.length_b   1.000
_cell.length_c   1.000
_cell.angle_alpha   90.00
_cell.angle_beta   90.00
_cell.angle_gamma   90.00
#
_symmetry.space_group_name_H-M   'P 1'
#
loop_
_entity.id
_entity.type
_entity.pdbx_description
1 polymer ?
#
loop_
_entity_poly.entity_id
_entity_poly.type
_entity_poly.pdbx_seq_one_letter_code
_entity_poly.pdbx_strand_id
1 'polypeptide(L)'
;MIGHPKHVHKACQAGADIIIAQGGEAGGHTGDIATSVLIPACADVCKQYTSPLTGKSVTLVAAGGINDGRSVAAALMMGASGVWVGTRFIVAKESKAPRVFKEQVIKADYDSWIKSTIWSGRPLRALSNPYLRDWEQNRQAEIKELTSKGVVPLVYEIDRLHNENKLTEDIEDSADMRPMGVVGGSVNKSDQTAAEIVQEMVQETVAALNGAQLFINPASKL
;
A
#
# COMPACT_ATOMS: atom_id res chain seq x y z
N MET A 1 10.52 4.85 -4.09
CA MET A 1 9.51 3.78 -4.09
C MET A 1 9.20 3.39 -5.52
N ILE A 2 9.04 2.10 -5.80
CA ILE A 2 8.81 1.56 -7.15
C ILE A 2 7.67 0.55 -7.13
N GLY A 3 6.95 0.42 -8.25
CA GLY A 3 5.92 -0.61 -8.44
C GLY A 3 6.23 -1.57 -9.61
N HIS A 4 7.46 -1.56 -10.13
CA HIS A 4 7.88 -2.41 -11.24
C HIS A 4 9.40 -2.65 -11.22
N PRO A 5 9.91 -3.88 -11.47
CA PRO A 5 11.34 -4.19 -11.40
C PRO A 5 12.22 -3.30 -12.30
N LYS A 6 11.76 -3.00 -13.52
CA LYS A 6 12.44 -2.07 -14.45
C LYS A 6 12.82 -0.71 -13.84
N HIS A 7 12.08 -0.21 -12.84
CA HIS A 7 12.36 1.07 -12.20
C HIS A 7 13.54 1.00 -11.23
N VAL A 8 13.90 -0.19 -10.74
CA VAL A 8 15.05 -0.40 -9.85
C VAL A 8 16.33 0.05 -10.53
N HIS A 9 16.56 -0.35 -11.80
CA HIS A 9 17.75 0.04 -12.55
C HIS A 9 17.97 1.56 -12.58
N LYS A 10 16.93 2.32 -12.95
CA LYS A 10 17.02 3.79 -13.02
C LYS A 10 17.26 4.42 -11.64
N ALA A 11 16.61 3.89 -10.61
CA ALA A 11 16.80 4.39 -9.24
C ALA A 11 18.23 4.13 -8.73
N CYS A 12 18.77 2.93 -8.94
CA CYS A 12 20.14 2.60 -8.56
C CYS A 12 21.18 3.40 -9.35
N GLN A 13 20.96 3.63 -10.65
CA GLN A 13 21.82 4.49 -11.48
C GLN A 13 21.81 5.95 -11.01
N ALA A 14 20.71 6.41 -10.41
CA ALA A 14 20.62 7.72 -9.77
C ALA A 14 21.24 7.77 -8.37
N GLY A 15 21.85 6.67 -7.90
CA GLY A 15 22.54 6.59 -6.61
C GLY A 15 21.66 6.15 -5.43
N ALA A 16 20.49 5.55 -5.66
CA ALA A 16 19.65 5.07 -4.57
C ALA A 16 20.29 3.92 -3.77
N ASP A 17 20.42 4.10 -2.45
CA ASP A 17 20.90 3.06 -1.52
C ASP A 17 19.80 2.10 -1.05
N ILE A 18 18.56 2.57 -1.06
CA ILE A 18 17.39 1.84 -0.59
C ILE A 18 16.30 1.91 -1.66
N ILE A 19 15.75 0.75 -2.01
CA ILE A 19 14.59 0.60 -2.88
C ILE A 19 13.42 0.11 -2.04
N ILE A 20 12.35 0.90 -2.01
CA ILE A 20 11.07 0.44 -1.47
C ILE A 20 10.24 -0.09 -2.64
N ALA A 21 10.08 -1.41 -2.73
CA ALA A 21 9.24 -2.07 -3.71
C ALA A 21 7.83 -2.24 -3.15
N GLN A 22 6.86 -1.54 -3.74
CA GLN A 22 5.48 -1.50 -3.29
C GLN A 22 4.58 -2.33 -4.20
N GLY A 23 4.06 -3.43 -3.66
CA GLY A 23 3.12 -4.28 -4.36
C GLY A 23 1.78 -3.59 -4.63
N GLY A 24 1.10 -4.12 -5.64
CA GLY A 24 -0.16 -3.65 -6.17
C GLY A 24 -1.31 -3.67 -5.17
N GLU A 25 -1.14 -4.26 -3.98
CA GLU A 25 -2.07 -4.37 -2.85
C GLU A 25 -2.00 -3.18 -1.87
N ALA A 26 -0.99 -2.32 -1.99
CA ALA A 26 -0.82 -1.14 -1.14
C ALA A 26 -1.95 -0.10 -1.29
N GLY A 27 -2.08 0.78 -0.30
CA GLY A 27 -2.90 1.99 -0.40
C GLY A 27 -2.14 3.12 -1.09
N GLY A 28 -2.86 4.14 -1.56
CA GLY A 28 -2.28 5.27 -2.26
C GLY A 28 -1.91 4.93 -3.71
N HIS A 29 -1.03 5.72 -4.32
CA HIS A 29 -0.56 5.45 -5.68
C HIS A 29 0.19 4.13 -5.75
N THR A 30 -0.30 3.21 -6.58
CA THR A 30 0.25 1.85 -6.65
C THR A 30 0.26 1.30 -8.06
N GLY A 31 1.23 0.43 -8.33
CA GLY A 31 1.31 -0.38 -9.55
C GLY A 31 0.28 -1.52 -9.54
N ASP A 32 0.46 -2.48 -10.46
CA ASP A 32 -0.41 -3.64 -10.58
C ASP A 32 0.26 -4.96 -10.15
N ILE A 33 1.58 -4.98 -10.01
CA ILE A 33 2.33 -6.20 -9.70
C ILE A 33 2.18 -6.51 -8.21
N ALA A 34 1.61 -7.68 -7.89
CA ALA A 34 1.44 -8.18 -6.54
C ALA A 34 2.77 -8.24 -5.75
N THR A 35 2.74 -8.02 -4.44
CA THR A 35 3.91 -8.09 -3.55
C THR A 35 4.67 -9.40 -3.72
N SER A 36 3.96 -10.53 -3.80
CA SER A 36 4.57 -11.87 -3.95
C SER A 36 5.39 -12.05 -5.24
N VAL A 37 5.11 -11.26 -6.28
CA VAL A 37 5.84 -11.27 -7.56
C VAL A 37 6.87 -10.15 -7.59
N LEU A 38 6.51 -8.96 -7.11
CA LEU A 38 7.33 -7.76 -7.21
C LEU A 38 8.58 -7.86 -6.34
N ILE A 39 8.45 -8.29 -5.08
CA ILE A 39 9.55 -8.30 -4.12
C ILE A 39 10.72 -9.17 -4.56
N PRO A 40 10.55 -10.48 -4.87
CA PRO A 40 11.68 -11.31 -5.28
C PRO A 40 12.33 -10.82 -6.58
N ALA A 41 11.52 -10.38 -7.56
CA ALA A 41 12.04 -9.82 -8.81
C ALA A 41 12.88 -8.55 -8.57
N CYS A 42 12.46 -7.67 -7.66
CA CYS A 42 13.25 -6.49 -7.31
C CYS A 42 14.49 -6.84 -6.49
N ALA A 43 14.43 -7.88 -5.65
CA ALA A 43 15.58 -8.33 -4.85
C ALA A 43 16.72 -8.79 -5.75
N ASP A 44 16.41 -9.57 -6.79
CA ASP A 44 17.39 -10.04 -7.75
C ASP A 44 18.03 -8.91 -8.56
N VAL A 45 17.26 -7.87 -8.90
CA VAL A 45 17.82 -6.67 -9.53
C VAL A 45 18.69 -5.88 -8.55
N CYS A 46 18.26 -5.68 -7.30
CA CYS A 46 19.03 -4.92 -6.30
C CYS A 46 20.40 -5.54 -6.02
N LYS A 47 20.54 -6.87 -6.07
CA LYS A 47 21.82 -7.58 -5.92
C LYS A 47 22.86 -7.18 -6.97
N GLN A 48 22.42 -6.71 -8.14
CA GLN A 48 23.30 -6.30 -9.25
C GLN A 48 23.93 -4.91 -9.04
N TYR A 49 23.46 -4.15 -8.05
CA TYR A 49 23.91 -2.79 -7.79
C TYR A 49 24.53 -2.68 -6.40
N THR A 50 25.59 -1.88 -6.30
CA THR A 50 26.24 -1.56 -5.03
C THR A 50 25.75 -0.21 -4.52
N SER A 51 25.25 -0.18 -3.28
CA SER A 51 24.89 1.05 -2.56
C SER A 51 26.14 1.92 -2.36
N PRO A 52 26.13 3.18 -2.83
CA PRO A 52 27.23 4.12 -2.59
C PRO A 52 27.52 4.36 -1.10
N LEU A 53 26.49 4.30 -0.25
CA LEU A 53 26.62 4.54 1.19
C LEU A 53 27.24 3.35 1.94
N THR A 54 26.87 2.12 1.59
CA THR A 54 27.22 0.92 2.39
C THR A 54 28.28 0.03 1.76
N GLY A 55 28.57 0.18 0.46
CA GLY A 55 29.46 -0.71 -0.29
C GLY A 55 28.92 -2.13 -0.48
N LYS A 56 27.66 -2.41 -0.11
CA LYS A 56 26.98 -3.70 -0.25
C LYS A 56 25.91 -3.62 -1.34
N SER A 57 25.24 -4.74 -1.63
CA SER A 57 24.06 -4.70 -2.52
C SER A 57 23.04 -3.66 -2.04
N VAL A 58 22.39 -2.98 -2.99
CA VAL A 58 21.30 -2.02 -2.69
C VAL A 58 20.24 -2.68 -1.81
N THR A 59 19.81 -1.98 -0.75
CA THR A 59 18.88 -2.54 0.24
C THR A 59 17.46 -2.52 -0.32
N LEU A 60 16.78 -3.67 -0.29
CA LEU A 60 15.37 -3.76 -0.66
C LEU A 60 14.48 -3.73 0.59
N VAL A 61 13.46 -2.89 0.56
CA VAL A 61 12.38 -2.84 1.55
C VAL A 61 11.07 -3.20 0.86
N ALA A 62 10.34 -4.18 1.41
CA ALA A 62 9.06 -4.60 0.87
C ALA A 62 7.92 -3.72 1.38
N ALA A 63 6.95 -3.38 0.53
CA ALA A 63 5.76 -2.64 0.90
C ALA A 63 4.52 -3.20 0.18
N GLY A 64 3.33 -2.96 0.75
CA GLY A 64 2.05 -3.42 0.21
C GLY A 64 1.65 -4.80 0.72
N GLY A 65 0.45 -4.90 1.31
CA GLY A 65 -0.05 -6.17 1.86
C GLY A 65 0.55 -6.60 3.22
N ILE A 66 1.39 -5.77 3.85
CA ILE A 66 2.10 -6.10 5.09
C ILE A 66 1.33 -5.54 6.29
N ASN A 67 1.03 -6.37 7.28
CA ASN A 67 0.19 -6.02 8.44
C ASN A 67 0.54 -6.75 9.75
N ASP A 68 1.17 -7.92 9.67
CA ASP A 68 1.48 -8.78 10.81
C ASP A 68 2.84 -9.46 10.65
N GLY A 69 3.29 -10.23 11.65
CA GLY A 69 4.61 -10.86 11.58
C GLY A 69 4.76 -11.94 10.50
N ARG A 70 3.66 -12.57 10.06
CA ARG A 70 3.69 -13.56 8.96
C ARG A 70 4.07 -12.88 7.64
N SER A 71 3.45 -11.73 7.37
CA SER A 71 3.75 -10.93 6.17
C SER A 71 5.17 -10.36 6.19
N VAL A 72 5.70 -10.02 7.38
CA VAL A 72 7.11 -9.61 7.54
C VAL A 72 8.05 -10.80 7.28
N ALA A 73 7.80 -11.96 7.88
CA ALA A 73 8.59 -13.16 7.64
C ALA A 73 8.62 -13.54 6.15
N ALA A 74 7.47 -13.50 5.48
CA ALA A 74 7.36 -13.73 4.04
C ALA A 74 8.19 -12.72 3.23
N ALA A 75 8.13 -11.42 3.55
CA ALA A 75 8.92 -10.39 2.89
C ALA A 75 10.43 -10.62 3.01
N LEU A 76 10.89 -11.02 4.20
CA LEU A 76 12.30 -11.37 4.43
C LEU A 76 12.72 -12.58 3.59
N MET A 77 11.88 -13.62 3.53
CA MET A 77 12.12 -14.81 2.70
C MET A 77 12.12 -14.51 1.20
N MET A 78 11.38 -13.48 0.76
CA MET A 78 11.41 -12.98 -0.62
C MET A 78 12.64 -12.12 -0.94
N GLY A 79 13.57 -11.93 0.00
CA GLY A 79 14.83 -11.22 -0.21
C GLY A 79 14.81 -9.73 0.14
N ALA A 80 13.75 -9.24 0.81
CA ALA A 80 13.79 -7.91 1.40
C ALA A 80 14.61 -7.90 2.70
N SER A 81 15.21 -6.77 3.04
CA SER A 81 15.92 -6.54 4.31
C SER A 81 15.04 -5.95 5.40
N GLY A 82 13.81 -5.57 5.05
CA GLY A 82 12.84 -4.97 5.96
C GLY A 82 11.53 -4.68 5.25
N VAL A 83 10.61 -4.04 5.98
CA VAL A 83 9.25 -3.75 5.50
C VAL A 83 8.88 -2.28 5.68
N TRP A 84 8.02 -1.78 4.81
CA TRP A 84 7.36 -0.49 4.89
C TRP A 84 5.86 -0.72 5.03
N VAL A 85 5.31 -0.32 6.18
CA VAL A 85 3.95 -0.66 6.60
C VAL A 85 3.11 0.60 6.70
N GLY A 86 2.02 0.66 5.93
CA GLY A 86 1.11 1.81 5.89
C GLY A 86 -0.18 1.56 6.67
N THR A 87 -1.11 0.84 6.06
CA THR A 87 -2.50 0.68 6.54
C THR A 87 -2.62 0.22 8.00
N ARG A 88 -1.76 -0.68 8.48
CA ARG A 88 -1.74 -1.11 9.90
C ARG A 88 -1.55 0.06 10.87
N PHE A 89 -0.74 1.05 10.51
CA PHE A 89 -0.43 2.19 11.39
C PHE A 89 -1.48 3.30 11.34
N ILE A 90 -2.49 3.23 10.44
CA ILE A 90 -3.58 4.22 10.42
C ILE A 90 -4.33 4.23 11.75
N VAL A 91 -4.55 3.06 12.34
CA VAL A 91 -5.32 2.87 13.58
C VAL A 91 -4.49 3.03 14.85
N ALA A 92 -3.20 3.34 14.74
CA ALA A 92 -2.33 3.57 15.90
C ALA A 92 -2.82 4.76 16.74
N LYS A 93 -2.59 4.73 18.06
CA LYS A 93 -2.95 5.84 18.96
C LYS A 93 -2.34 7.18 18.53
N GLU A 94 -1.09 7.16 18.10
CA GLU A 94 -0.30 8.31 17.68
C GLU A 94 -0.69 8.84 16.29
N SER A 95 -1.42 8.04 15.50
CA SER A 95 -1.89 8.45 14.18
C SER A 95 -2.83 9.65 14.29
N LYS A 96 -2.62 10.68 13.48
CA LYS A 96 -3.49 11.86 13.38
C LYS A 96 -4.65 11.66 12.40
N ALA A 97 -4.83 10.45 11.87
CA ALA A 97 -5.99 10.14 11.04
C ALA A 97 -7.29 10.47 11.80
N PRO A 98 -8.31 11.04 11.13
CA PRO A 98 -9.60 11.29 11.75
C PRO A 98 -10.15 10.04 12.41
N ARG A 99 -10.79 10.20 13.58
CA ARG A 99 -11.34 9.06 14.34
C ARG A 99 -12.27 8.20 13.49
N VAL A 100 -13.13 8.83 12.69
CA VAL A 100 -14.02 8.16 11.74
C VAL A 100 -13.24 7.29 10.74
N PHE A 101 -12.11 7.77 10.23
CA PHE A 101 -11.30 7.00 9.30
C PHE A 101 -10.63 5.79 9.97
N LYS A 102 -10.14 5.95 11.21
CA LYS A 102 -9.62 4.80 11.98
C LYS A 102 -10.71 3.74 12.21
N GLU A 103 -11.91 4.17 12.59
CA GLU A 103 -13.06 3.27 12.78
C GLU A 103 -13.48 2.58 11.48
N GLN A 104 -13.42 3.28 10.35
CA GLN A 104 -13.67 2.70 9.03
C GLN A 104 -12.61 1.66 8.64
N VAL A 105 -11.33 1.89 8.92
CA VAL A 105 -10.26 0.90 8.67
C VAL A 105 -10.48 -0.36 9.50
N ILE A 106 -10.86 -0.22 10.78
CA ILE A 106 -11.16 -1.39 11.64
C ILE A 106 -12.38 -2.19 11.15
N LYS A 107 -13.35 -1.52 10.54
CA LYS A 107 -14.57 -2.15 9.98
C LYS A 107 -14.40 -2.63 8.54
N ALA A 108 -13.27 -2.32 7.90
CA ALA A 108 -13.04 -2.65 6.51
C ALA A 108 -12.97 -4.18 6.32
N ASP A 109 -13.52 -4.64 5.20
CA ASP A 109 -13.34 -6.01 4.71
C ASP A 109 -12.30 -6.02 3.55
N TYR A 110 -11.94 -7.20 3.07
CA TYR A 110 -11.00 -7.40 1.96
C TYR A 110 -11.42 -6.71 0.65
N ASP A 111 -12.70 -6.37 0.51
CA ASP A 111 -13.28 -5.66 -0.65
C ASP A 111 -13.68 -4.21 -0.36
N SER A 112 -13.32 -3.67 0.82
CA SER A 112 -13.58 -2.29 1.22
C SER A 112 -12.60 -1.29 0.61
N TRP A 113 -12.20 -1.49 -0.64
CA TRP A 113 -11.27 -0.61 -1.35
C TRP A 113 -11.74 -0.32 -2.77
N ILE A 114 -11.24 0.78 -3.32
CA ILE A 114 -11.43 1.15 -4.73
C ILE A 114 -10.09 1.62 -5.28
N LYS A 115 -9.80 1.25 -6.53
CA LYS A 115 -8.65 1.77 -7.28
C LYS A 115 -9.18 2.69 -8.37
N SER A 116 -8.79 3.96 -8.33
CA SER A 116 -9.32 4.98 -9.22
C SER A 116 -8.24 5.97 -9.65
N THR A 117 -8.49 6.67 -10.75
CA THR A 117 -7.66 7.79 -11.24
C THR A 117 -8.24 9.16 -10.93
N ILE A 118 -9.40 9.26 -10.27
CA ILE A 118 -10.14 10.53 -10.14
C ILE A 118 -9.39 11.62 -9.38
N TRP A 119 -8.55 11.25 -8.41
CA TRP A 119 -7.85 12.23 -7.55
C TRP A 119 -6.63 12.89 -8.18
N SER A 120 -5.99 12.24 -9.17
CA SER A 120 -4.69 12.70 -9.68
C SER A 120 -4.41 12.36 -11.14
N GLY A 121 -5.32 11.68 -11.82
CA GLY A 121 -5.09 11.08 -13.14
C GLY A 121 -4.18 9.84 -13.11
N ARG A 122 -3.70 9.41 -11.93
CA ARG A 122 -2.86 8.22 -11.75
C ARG A 122 -3.55 7.21 -10.84
N PRO A 123 -3.36 5.89 -11.06
CA PRO A 123 -4.04 4.88 -10.27
C PRO A 123 -3.68 4.98 -8.79
N LEU A 124 -4.71 5.09 -7.95
CA LEU A 124 -4.61 5.22 -6.50
C LEU A 124 -5.63 4.31 -5.83
N ARG A 125 -5.21 3.57 -4.80
CA ARG A 125 -6.13 2.78 -3.97
C ARG A 125 -6.51 3.52 -2.68
N ALA A 126 -7.81 3.60 -2.42
CA ALA A 126 -8.37 4.18 -1.20
C ALA A 126 -9.47 3.27 -0.63
N LEU A 127 -9.90 3.56 0.59
CA LEU A 127 -11.12 3.01 1.18
C LEU A 127 -12.32 3.34 0.27
N SER A 128 -13.12 2.34 -0.07
CA SER A 128 -14.29 2.54 -0.92
C SER A 128 -15.46 3.15 -0.15
N ASN A 129 -16.28 3.95 -0.82
CA ASN A 129 -17.61 4.35 -0.37
C ASN A 129 -18.56 4.41 -1.60
N PRO A 130 -19.87 4.61 -1.42
CA PRO A 130 -20.82 4.66 -2.53
C PRO A 130 -20.47 5.73 -3.60
N TYR A 131 -20.05 6.92 -3.18
CA TYR A 131 -19.65 8.00 -4.08
C TYR A 131 -18.46 7.60 -4.97
N LEU A 132 -17.43 7.00 -4.39
CA LEU A 132 -16.25 6.55 -5.14
C LEU A 132 -16.55 5.32 -6.01
N ARG A 133 -17.46 4.44 -5.59
CA ARG A 133 -17.92 3.31 -6.41
C ARG A 133 -18.69 3.80 -7.62
N ASP A 134 -19.51 4.84 -7.49
CA ASP A 134 -20.24 5.43 -8.61
C ASP A 134 -19.29 5.94 -9.71
N TRP A 135 -18.18 6.58 -9.33
CA TRP A 135 -17.13 6.99 -10.28
C TRP A 135 -16.62 5.83 -11.14
N GLU A 136 -16.29 4.70 -10.50
CA GLU A 136 -15.70 3.54 -11.18
C GLU A 136 -16.72 2.58 -11.80
N GLN A 137 -18.02 2.72 -11.49
CA GLN A 137 -19.09 1.85 -11.98
C GLN A 137 -19.99 2.52 -13.03
N ASN A 138 -20.25 3.81 -12.89
CA ASN A 138 -21.22 4.54 -13.73
C ASN A 138 -20.62 5.74 -14.46
N ARG A 139 -19.46 6.28 -14.03
CA ARG A 139 -18.86 7.51 -14.59
C ARG A 139 -17.54 7.30 -15.33
N GLN A 140 -17.21 6.08 -15.76
CA GLN A 140 -15.91 5.78 -16.37
C GLN A 140 -15.67 6.53 -17.70
N ALA A 141 -16.74 6.83 -18.45
CA ALA A 141 -16.66 7.65 -19.66
C ALA A 141 -16.17 9.07 -19.35
N GLU A 142 -16.66 9.66 -18.25
CA GLU A 142 -16.27 10.99 -17.79
C GLU A 142 -14.82 11.01 -17.28
N ILE A 143 -14.41 9.97 -16.54
CA ILE A 143 -13.01 9.77 -16.14
C ILE A 143 -12.12 9.77 -17.39
N LYS A 144 -12.45 8.97 -18.39
CA LYS A 144 -11.67 8.86 -19.64
C LYS A 144 -11.62 10.18 -20.39
N GLU A 145 -12.73 10.89 -20.51
CA GLU A 145 -12.79 12.16 -21.20
C GLU A 145 -11.90 13.21 -20.52
N LEU A 146 -12.08 13.42 -19.22
CA LEU A 146 -11.34 14.43 -18.46
C LEU A 146 -9.84 14.12 -18.43
N THR A 147 -9.46 12.88 -18.16
CA THR A 147 -8.04 12.47 -18.13
C THR A 147 -7.39 12.57 -19.51
N SER A 148 -8.11 12.37 -20.61
CA SER A 148 -7.57 12.57 -21.97
C SER A 148 -7.21 14.02 -22.28
N LYS A 149 -7.81 14.98 -21.57
CA LYS A 149 -7.55 16.42 -21.66
C LYS A 149 -6.53 16.91 -20.62
N GLY A 150 -5.96 16.00 -19.82
CA GLY A 150 -5.08 16.34 -18.70
C GLY A 150 -5.81 16.98 -17.51
N VAL A 151 -7.14 16.85 -17.44
CA VAL A 151 -7.96 17.37 -16.34
C VAL A 151 -8.14 16.28 -15.28
N VAL A 152 -7.94 16.65 -14.02
CA VAL A 152 -8.16 15.74 -12.87
C VAL A 152 -9.66 15.64 -12.59
N PRO A 153 -10.28 14.45 -12.69
CA PRO A 153 -11.74 14.32 -12.63
C PRO A 153 -12.36 14.88 -11.35
N LEU A 154 -11.77 14.61 -10.20
CA LEU A 154 -12.33 15.05 -8.93
C LEU A 154 -12.23 16.56 -8.75
N VAL A 155 -11.11 17.18 -9.14
CA VAL A 155 -10.95 18.65 -9.07
C VAL A 155 -12.01 19.33 -9.93
N TYR A 156 -12.20 18.84 -11.16
CA TYR A 156 -13.24 19.33 -12.05
C TYR A 156 -14.64 19.18 -11.46
N GLU A 157 -14.94 18.02 -10.84
CA GLU A 157 -16.25 17.78 -10.22
C GLU A 157 -16.52 18.73 -9.06
N ILE A 158 -15.55 18.90 -8.16
CA ILE A 158 -15.71 19.78 -7.00
C ILE A 158 -15.93 21.23 -7.45
N ASP A 159 -15.15 21.71 -8.43
CA ASP A 159 -15.33 23.06 -9.00
C ASP A 159 -16.70 23.22 -9.67
N ARG A 160 -17.15 22.21 -10.42
CA ARG A 160 -18.48 22.20 -11.06
C ARG A 160 -19.59 22.27 -10.02
N LEU A 161 -19.55 21.40 -9.02
CA LEU A 161 -20.57 21.35 -7.95
C LEU A 161 -20.58 22.63 -7.13
N HIS A 162 -19.41 23.23 -6.87
CA HIS A 162 -19.31 24.52 -6.19
C HIS A 162 -20.00 25.62 -6.99
N ASN A 163 -19.66 25.75 -8.29
CA ASN A 163 -20.25 26.75 -9.18
C ASN A 163 -21.77 26.59 -9.37
N GLU A 164 -22.26 25.35 -9.30
CA GLU A 164 -23.69 25.03 -9.39
C GLU A 164 -24.44 25.16 -8.04
N ASN A 165 -23.76 25.54 -6.94
CA ASN A 165 -24.29 25.53 -5.57
C ASN A 165 -24.85 24.16 -5.13
N LYS A 166 -24.19 23.08 -5.57
CA LYS A 166 -24.53 21.68 -5.24
C LYS A 166 -23.46 20.96 -4.41
N LEU A 167 -22.33 21.61 -4.13
CA LEU A 167 -21.31 21.05 -3.27
C LEU A 167 -21.79 21.04 -1.81
N THR A 168 -21.74 19.87 -1.18
CA THR A 168 -22.10 19.68 0.23
C THR A 168 -20.90 19.10 0.99
N GLU A 169 -20.87 19.30 2.31
CA GLU A 169 -19.83 18.72 3.17
C GLU A 169 -19.78 17.19 3.04
N ASP A 170 -20.94 16.52 2.88
CA ASP A 170 -21.01 15.07 2.66
C ASP A 170 -20.33 14.62 1.36
N ILE A 171 -20.43 15.42 0.29
CA ILE A 171 -19.74 15.14 -0.98
C ILE A 171 -18.25 15.36 -0.80
N GLU A 172 -17.83 16.45 -0.15
CA GLU A 172 -16.42 16.71 0.13
C GLU A 172 -15.79 15.58 0.96
N ASP A 173 -16.46 15.14 2.03
CA ASP A 173 -16.00 14.03 2.87
C ASP A 173 -15.99 12.69 2.13
N SER A 174 -16.99 12.44 1.27
CA SER A 174 -17.07 11.21 0.46
C SER A 174 -16.02 11.19 -0.65
N ALA A 175 -15.63 12.35 -1.16
CA ALA A 175 -14.58 12.53 -2.15
C ALA A 175 -13.17 12.46 -1.55
N ASP A 176 -13.04 12.66 -0.24
CA ASP A 176 -11.75 12.75 0.43
C ASP A 176 -10.87 11.51 0.17
N MET A 177 -9.58 11.78 -0.02
CA MET A 177 -8.62 10.73 -0.29
C MET A 177 -8.29 10.01 1.01
N ARG A 178 -8.75 8.77 1.13
CA ARG A 178 -8.51 7.87 2.27
C ARG A 178 -7.64 6.68 1.87
N PRO A 179 -6.31 6.83 1.67
CA PRO A 179 -5.44 5.75 1.21
C PRO A 179 -5.48 4.54 2.13
N MET A 180 -5.83 3.39 1.57
CA MET A 180 -5.89 2.13 2.31
C MET A 180 -5.55 0.99 1.36
N GLY A 181 -4.67 0.08 1.79
CA GLY A 181 -4.38 -1.14 1.04
C GLY A 181 -5.44 -2.21 1.26
N VAL A 182 -5.39 -3.27 0.45
CA VAL A 182 -6.28 -4.45 0.58
C VAL A 182 -6.16 -5.07 1.98
N VAL A 183 -4.98 -4.94 2.59
CA VAL A 183 -4.71 -5.43 3.94
C VAL A 183 -5.54 -4.75 5.05
N GLY A 184 -6.31 -3.70 4.72
CA GLY A 184 -7.30 -3.11 5.63
C GLY A 184 -8.24 -4.16 6.24
N GLY A 185 -8.68 -5.16 5.44
CA GLY A 185 -9.49 -6.29 5.91
C GLY A 185 -8.80 -7.21 6.93
N SER A 186 -7.49 -7.05 7.16
CA SER A 186 -6.71 -7.76 8.18
C SER A 186 -6.30 -6.86 9.35
N VAL A 187 -6.69 -5.58 9.37
CA VAL A 187 -6.45 -4.67 10.50
C VAL A 187 -7.60 -4.82 11.49
N ASN A 188 -7.45 -5.71 12.47
CA ASN A 188 -8.52 -6.08 13.39
C ASN A 188 -8.30 -5.66 14.86
N LYS A 189 -7.19 -4.98 15.15
CA LYS A 189 -6.87 -4.47 16.50
C LYS A 189 -6.83 -2.95 16.47
N SER A 190 -7.77 -2.31 17.20
CA SER A 190 -7.74 -0.87 17.45
C SER A 190 -6.89 -0.55 18.67
N ASP A 191 -6.62 0.75 18.87
CA ASP A 191 -6.08 1.30 20.13
C ASP A 191 -4.72 0.76 20.56
N GLN A 192 -3.96 0.15 19.65
CA GLN A 192 -2.55 -0.12 19.85
C GLN A 192 -1.74 1.17 19.64
N THR A 193 -0.71 1.38 20.46
CA THR A 193 0.38 2.31 20.17
C THR A 193 1.19 1.81 18.98
N ALA A 194 1.91 2.70 18.32
CA ALA A 194 2.84 2.33 17.26
C ALA A 194 3.92 1.36 17.78
N ALA A 195 4.37 1.55 19.03
CA ALA A 195 5.33 0.66 19.69
C ALA A 195 4.77 -0.77 19.86
N GLU A 196 3.53 -0.90 20.33
CA GLU A 196 2.87 -2.20 20.48
C GLU A 196 2.69 -2.91 19.13
N ILE A 197 2.32 -2.18 18.07
CA ILE A 197 2.21 -2.74 16.71
C ILE A 197 3.57 -3.30 16.26
N VAL A 198 4.66 -2.53 16.41
CA VAL A 198 6.00 -2.98 16.04
C VAL A 198 6.41 -4.21 16.84
N GLN A 199 6.21 -4.19 18.16
CA GLN A 199 6.57 -5.32 19.03
C GLN A 199 5.80 -6.59 18.66
N GLU A 200 4.49 -6.49 18.43
CA GLU A 200 3.64 -7.59 17.98
C GLU A 200 4.16 -8.17 16.66
N MET A 201 4.38 -7.32 15.65
CA MET A 201 4.87 -7.77 14.34
C MET A 201 6.23 -8.46 14.44
N VAL A 202 7.16 -7.93 15.24
CA VAL A 202 8.48 -8.54 15.46
C VAL A 202 8.37 -9.90 16.16
N GLN A 203 7.58 -9.99 17.23
CA GLN A 203 7.39 -11.24 17.98
C GLN A 203 6.78 -12.32 17.09
N GLU A 204 5.72 -11.98 16.34
CA GLU A 204 5.08 -12.89 15.40
C GLU A 204 6.02 -13.29 14.26
N THR A 205 6.89 -12.39 13.79
CA THR A 205 7.91 -12.70 12.77
C THR A 205 8.87 -13.76 13.28
N VAL A 206 9.41 -13.57 14.49
CA VAL A 206 10.33 -14.52 15.12
C VAL A 206 9.65 -15.87 15.31
N ALA A 207 8.40 -15.89 15.77
CA ALA A 207 7.63 -17.12 15.90
C ALA A 207 7.43 -17.83 14.57
N ALA A 208 7.07 -17.10 13.50
CA ALA A 208 6.87 -17.67 12.16
C ALA A 208 8.17 -18.26 11.60
N LEU A 209 9.31 -17.56 11.74
CA LEU A 209 10.60 -18.03 11.26
C LEU A 209 11.10 -19.26 12.05
N ASN A 210 10.92 -19.28 13.37
CA ASN A 210 11.24 -20.47 14.18
C ASN A 210 10.36 -21.67 13.80
N GLY A 211 9.08 -21.43 13.53
CA GLY A 211 8.15 -22.46 13.08
C GLY A 211 8.53 -23.06 11.72
N ALA A 212 9.25 -22.33 10.87
CA ALA A 212 9.68 -22.83 9.56
C ALA A 212 10.62 -24.05 9.65
N GLN A 213 11.27 -24.27 10.80
CA GLN A 213 12.10 -25.46 11.04
C GLN A 213 11.32 -26.77 10.88
N LEU A 214 10.00 -26.74 11.10
CA LEU A 214 9.13 -27.91 10.92
C LEU A 214 9.09 -28.39 9.46
N PHE A 215 9.36 -27.51 8.50
CA PHE A 215 9.32 -27.83 7.08
C PHE A 215 10.64 -28.37 6.52
N ILE A 216 11.75 -28.25 7.26
CA ILE A 216 13.10 -28.66 6.82
C ILE A 216 13.63 -29.88 7.59
N ASN A 217 12.83 -30.47 8.48
CA ASN A 217 13.18 -31.71 9.16
C ASN A 217 13.16 -32.90 8.17
N PRO A 218 14.05 -33.90 8.29
CA PRO A 218 14.02 -35.14 7.49
C PRO A 218 12.67 -35.87 7.36
N ALA A 219 11.74 -35.68 8.30
CA ALA A 219 10.39 -36.24 8.23
C ALA A 219 9.41 -35.39 7.38
N SER A 220 9.80 -34.18 7.01
CA SER A 220 9.03 -33.29 6.13
C SER A 220 8.97 -33.86 4.71
N LYS A 221 7.84 -33.66 4.03
CA LYS A 221 7.64 -34.05 2.62
C LYS A 221 7.84 -32.87 1.65
N LEU A 222 8.44 -31.79 2.13
CA LEU A 222 8.73 -30.57 1.37
C LEU A 222 10.08 -30.68 0.66
#